data_AF-A0A261VEJ0-F1
#
_entry.id   AF-A0A261VEJ0-F1
#
_cell.length_a   1.000
_cell.length_b   1.000
_cell.length_c   1.000
_cell.angle_alpha   90.00
_cell.angle_beta   90.00
_cell.angle_gamma   90.00
#
_symmetry.space_group_name_H-M   'P 1'
#
loop_
_entity.id
_entity.type
_entity.pdbx_description
1 polymer ?
#
loop_
_entity_poly.entity_id
_entity_poly.type
_entity_poly.pdbx_seq_one_letter_code
_entity_poly.pdbx_strand_id
1 'polypeptide(L)'
;MLATFYELRGCQPLAAPRLRLTEPARLGSATVVTSQGNTAGAGGCGYIATPVSQIIYRADKTGRDTVSWTVRYQTRGRAAEAGSADIVILP
;
A
#
# COMPACT_ATOMS: atom_id res chain seq x y z
N MET A 1 6.09 1.88 -7.49
CA MET A 1 5.05 1.50 -6.51
C MET A 1 5.78 1.05 -5.25
N LEU A 2 5.45 1.58 -4.07
CA LEU A 2 6.13 1.22 -2.82
C LEU A 2 5.47 0.04 -2.12
N ALA A 3 4.15 0.07 -1.99
CA ALA A 3 3.37 -0.96 -1.30
C ALA A 3 1.97 -1.08 -1.89
N THR A 4 1.38 -2.27 -1.79
CA THR A 4 0.00 -2.57 -2.19
C THR A 4 -0.67 -3.40 -1.10
N PHE A 5 -1.87 -3.02 -0.71
CA PHE A 5 -2.64 -3.66 0.36
C PHE A 5 -4.01 -4.06 -0.16
N TYR A 6 -4.44 -5.26 0.20
CA TYR A 6 -5.75 -5.80 -0.07
C TYR A 6 -6.18 -6.68 1.11
N GLU A 7 -7.46 -7.03 1.15
CA GLU A 7 -7.99 -7.90 2.18
C GLU A 7 -8.98 -8.90 1.57
N LEU A 8 -8.83 -10.16 1.95
CA LEU A 8 -9.77 -11.22 1.60
C LEU A 8 -10.40 -11.80 2.87
N ARG A 9 -11.65 -12.24 2.77
CA ARG A 9 -12.29 -13.14 3.75
C ARG A 9 -12.56 -14.47 3.05
N GLY A 10 -11.72 -15.47 3.30
CA GLY A 10 -11.65 -16.64 2.41
C GLY A 10 -11.25 -16.19 1.01
N CYS A 11 -12.01 -16.60 -0.02
CA CYS A 11 -11.81 -16.18 -1.41
C CYS A 11 -12.72 -15.02 -1.85
N GLN A 12 -13.24 -14.25 -0.88
CA GLN A 12 -14.06 -13.08 -1.18
C GLN A 12 -13.25 -11.80 -0.97
N PRO A 13 -13.14 -10.92 -1.99
CA PRO A 13 -12.50 -9.62 -1.84
C PRO A 13 -13.33 -8.71 -0.94
N LEU A 14 -12.65 -8.03 -0.01
CA LEU A 14 -13.23 -6.95 0.79
C LEU A 14 -12.88 -5.60 0.16
N ALA A 15 -13.45 -4.51 0.69
CA ALA A 15 -13.11 -3.19 0.19
C ALA A 15 -11.68 -2.79 0.61
N ALA A 16 -11.06 -1.94 -0.20
CA ALA A 16 -9.66 -1.62 -0.09
C ALA A 16 -9.30 -1.07 1.32
N PRO A 17 -8.19 -1.54 1.93
CA PRO A 17 -7.74 -1.02 3.23
C PRO A 17 -7.49 0.49 3.19
N ARG A 18 -7.79 1.21 4.27
CA ARG A 18 -7.55 2.66 4.32
C ARG A 18 -6.09 2.92 4.62
N LEU A 19 -5.41 3.67 3.75
CA LEU A 19 -4.04 4.10 3.95
C LEU A 19 -3.97 5.58 4.33
N ARG A 20 -3.02 5.90 5.20
CA ARG A 20 -2.67 7.29 5.54
C ARG A 20 -1.16 7.42 5.60
N LEU A 21 -0.62 8.37 4.86
CA LEU A 21 0.79 8.76 5.01
C LEU A 21 0.97 9.43 6.37
N THR A 22 1.94 8.96 7.15
CA THR A 22 2.28 9.50 8.46
C THR A 22 3.50 10.39 8.42
N GLU A 23 4.41 10.16 7.47
CA GLU A 23 5.52 11.06 7.16
C GLU A 23 5.51 11.37 5.65
N PRO A 24 5.51 12.65 5.24
CA PRO A 24 5.55 13.02 3.84
C PRO A 24 6.93 12.79 3.23
N ALA A 25 6.96 12.46 1.94
CA ALA A 25 8.17 12.40 1.13
C ALA A 25 8.90 13.76 1.11
N ARG A 26 10.23 13.74 1.15
CA ARG A 26 11.07 14.95 1.16
C ARG A 26 11.75 15.22 -0.19
N LEU A 27 12.00 14.17 -0.97
CA LEU A 27 12.70 14.25 -2.27
C LEU A 27 11.75 13.99 -3.45
N GLY A 28 10.45 13.97 -3.20
CA GLY A 28 9.43 13.71 -4.20
C GLY A 28 8.04 13.81 -3.61
N SER A 29 7.10 13.06 -4.18
CA SER A 29 5.73 12.94 -3.69
C SER A 29 5.33 11.48 -3.48
N ALA A 30 4.63 11.24 -2.38
CA ALA A 30 3.96 9.98 -2.11
C ALA A 30 2.45 10.20 -2.16
N THR A 31 1.72 9.34 -2.87
CA THR A 31 0.27 9.42 -2.99
C THR A 31 -0.35 8.07 -2.72
N VAL A 32 -1.45 8.08 -1.98
CA VAL A 32 -2.33 6.92 -1.81
C VAL A 32 -3.31 6.89 -2.98
N VAL A 33 -3.39 5.76 -3.66
CA VAL A 33 -4.37 5.52 -4.72
C VAL A 33 -5.15 4.25 -4.44
N THR A 34 -6.44 4.27 -4.79
CA THR A 34 -7.29 3.08 -4.75
C THR A 34 -7.57 2.64 -6.18
N SER A 35 -7.38 1.35 -6.46
CA SER A 35 -7.57 0.76 -7.79
C SER A 35 -8.09 -0.67 -7.66
N GLN A 36 -8.25 -1.37 -8.80
CA GLN A 36 -8.37 -2.82 -8.79
C GLN A 36 -7.02 -3.47 -9.07
N GLY A 37 -6.70 -4.52 -8.32
CA GLY A 37 -5.52 -5.35 -8.51
C GLY A 37 -5.88 -6.83 -8.38
N ASN A 38 -5.01 -7.71 -8.87
CA ASN A 38 -5.20 -9.15 -8.71
C ASN A 38 -4.41 -9.66 -7.52
N THR A 39 -5.04 -10.48 -6.69
CA THR A 39 -4.32 -11.19 -5.63
C THR A 39 -3.31 -12.17 -6.26
N ALA A 40 -2.11 -12.23 -5.69
CA ALA A 40 -1.08 -13.16 -6.13
C ALA A 40 -1.39 -14.57 -5.60
N GLY A 41 -2.48 -15.20 -6.05
CA GLY A 41 -2.80 -16.62 -5.82
C GLY A 41 -2.74 -17.16 -4.38
N ALA A 42 -2.63 -16.29 -3.37
CA ALA A 42 -2.30 -16.68 -2.02
C ALA A 42 -3.50 -17.35 -1.35
N GLY A 43 -3.27 -18.48 -0.68
CA GLY A 43 -4.30 -19.17 0.10
C GLY A 43 -5.29 -20.01 -0.74
N GLY A 44 -4.91 -20.44 -1.94
CA GLY A 44 -5.72 -21.35 -2.76
C GLY A 44 -6.89 -20.70 -3.51
N CYS A 45 -7.03 -19.38 -3.40
CA CYS A 45 -8.14 -18.63 -3.96
C CYS A 45 -8.01 -18.27 -5.45
N GLY A 46 -6.95 -18.72 -6.12
CA GLY A 46 -6.64 -18.33 -7.50
C GLY A 46 -6.41 -16.82 -7.64
N TYR A 47 -6.43 -16.32 -8.88
CA TYR A 47 -6.36 -14.89 -9.16
C TYR A 47 -7.74 -14.25 -8.95
N ILE A 48 -7.84 -13.35 -7.97
CA ILE A 48 -9.08 -12.62 -7.69
C ILE A 48 -8.84 -11.14 -7.94
N ALA A 49 -9.69 -10.53 -8.77
CA ALA A 49 -9.78 -9.09 -8.88
C ALA A 49 -10.31 -8.51 -7.55
N THR A 50 -9.47 -7.77 -6.85
CA THR A 50 -9.76 -7.18 -5.54
C THR A 50 -9.54 -5.67 -5.58
N PRO A 51 -10.36 -4.88 -4.88
CA PRO A 51 -10.00 -3.51 -4.56
C PRO A 51 -8.69 -3.48 -3.78
N VAL A 52 -7.77 -2.61 -4.18
CA VAL A 52 -6.47 -2.43 -3.54
C VAL A 52 -6.23 -0.97 -3.19
N SER A 53 -5.47 -0.74 -2.13
CA SER A 53 -4.89 0.57 -1.82
C SER A 53 -3.39 0.49 -2.00
N GLN A 54 -2.83 1.45 -2.72
CA GLN A 54 -1.42 1.45 -3.11
C GLN A 54 -0.77 2.77 -2.73
N ILE A 55 0.53 2.70 -2.45
CA ILE A 55 1.37 3.88 -2.27
C ILE A 55 2.26 4.02 -3.49
N ILE A 56 2.05 5.11 -4.22
CA ILE A 56 2.85 5.46 -5.38
C ILE A 56 3.79 6.59 -4.97
N TYR A 57 5.08 6.37 -5.21
CA TYR A 57 6.11 7.38 -5.03
C TYR A 57 6.58 7.87 -6.39
N ARG A 58 6.76 9.18 -6.51
CA ARG A 58 7.37 9.86 -7.65
C ARG A 58 8.51 10.70 -7.13
N ALA A 59 9.72 10.42 -7.59
CA ALA A 59 10.91 11.18 -7.21
C ALA A 59 10.97 12.49 -8.00
N ASP A 60 11.36 13.57 -7.32
CA ASP A 60 11.66 14.87 -7.94
C ASP A 60 13.15 15.22 -7.83
N LYS A 61 13.86 14.63 -6.84
CA LYS A 61 15.28 14.86 -6.57
C LYS A 61 16.00 13.55 -6.28
N THR A 62 17.30 13.52 -6.58
CA THR A 62 18.21 12.43 -6.20
C THR A 62 18.49 12.44 -4.71
N GLY A 63 18.80 11.28 -4.12
CA GLY A 63 19.18 11.16 -2.71
C GLY A 63 18.43 10.03 -2.00
N ARG A 64 18.41 10.08 -0.67
CA ARG A 64 17.69 9.11 0.16
C ARG A 64 16.45 9.75 0.78
N ASP A 65 15.32 9.08 0.63
CA ASP A 65 14.04 9.50 1.18
C ASP A 65 13.43 8.35 1.99
N THR A 66 12.52 8.69 2.89
CA THR A 66 11.77 7.70 3.66
C THR A 66 10.30 8.10 3.63
N VAL A 67 9.44 7.14 3.29
CA VAL A 67 7.99 7.33 3.30
C VAL A 67 7.39 6.38 4.32
N SER A 68 6.59 6.91 5.23
CA SER A 68 5.94 6.14 6.30
C SER A 68 4.42 6.25 6.21
N TRP A 69 3.73 5.18 6.58
CA TRP A 69 2.27 5.11 6.51
C TRP A 69 1.67 4.22 7.60
N THR A 70 0.36 4.36 7.78
CA THR A 70 -0.48 3.38 8.48
C THR A 70 -1.53 2.80 7.54
N VAL A 71 -1.84 1.52 7.73
CA VAL A 71 -2.90 0.79 7.05
C VAL A 71 -3.95 0.34 8.06
N ARG A 72 -5.21 0.59 7.73
CA ARG A 72 -6.37 0.12 8.49
C ARG A 72 -7.24 -0.78 7.62
N TYR A 73 -7.31 -2.03 8.02
CA TYR A 73 -8.11 -3.07 7.40
C TYR A 73 -9.57 -3.00 7.85
N GLN A 74 -10.46 -3.65 7.11
CA GLN A 74 -11.89 -3.66 7.40
C GLN A 74 -12.24 -4.62 8.53
N THR A 75 -11.45 -5.68 8.72
CA THR A 75 -11.67 -6.64 9.80
C THR A 75 -11.66 -5.94 11.16
N ARG A 76 -12.81 -6.01 11.84
CA ARG A 76 -12.99 -5.42 13.17
C ARG A 76 -12.04 -6.07 14.16
N GLY A 77 -11.46 -5.26 15.05
CA GLY A 77 -10.51 -5.73 16.06
C GLY A 77 -9.07 -5.88 15.55
N ARG A 78 -8.81 -5.80 14.23
CA ARG A 78 -7.44 -5.73 13.72
C ARG A 78 -6.86 -4.34 14.01
N ALA A 79 -5.73 -4.31 14.71
CA ALA A 79 -4.99 -3.07 14.94
C ALA A 79 -4.52 -2.46 13.60
N ALA A 80 -4.37 -1.14 13.58
CA ALA A 80 -3.71 -0.49 12.45
C ALA A 80 -2.26 -0.97 12.38
N GLU A 81 -1.78 -1.23 11.19
CA GLU A 81 -0.42 -1.68 10.94
C GLU A 81 0.39 -0.49 10.39
N ALA A 82 1.60 -0.32 10.88
CA ALA A 82 2.52 0.72 10.41
C ALA A 82 3.52 0.12 9.42
N GLY A 83 3.88 0.89 8.40
CA GLY A 83 4.90 0.51 7.44
C GLY A 83 5.73 1.72 7.02
N SER A 84 6.93 1.45 6.51
CA SER A 84 7.80 2.43 5.92
C SER A 84 8.57 1.84 4.75
N ALA A 85 9.08 2.70 3.88
CA ALA A 85 9.99 2.35 2.81
C ALA A 85 11.15 3.35 2.79
N ASP A 86 12.38 2.82 2.80
CA ASP A 86 13.57 3.59 2.48
C ASP A 86 13.80 3.56 0.98
N ILE A 87 13.97 4.74 0.39
CA ILE A 87 14.04 4.95 -1.04
C ILE A 87 15.39 5.57 -1.36
N VAL A 88 16.11 5.00 -2.31
CA VAL A 88 17.36 5.56 -2.84
C VAL A 88 17.13 5.93 -4.30
N ILE A 89 17.27 7.22 -4.59
CA ILE A 89 17.12 7.79 -5.94
C ILE A 89 18.51 8.13 -6.43
N LEU A 90 18.95 7.41 -7.46
CA LEU A 90 20.26 7.62 -8.09
C LEU A 90 20.17 8.77 -9.10
N PRO A 91 21.31 9.44 -9.40
CA PRO A 91 21.41 10.41 -10.49
C PRO A 91 21.03 9.86 -11.87
#